data_AF-A0A3B0RKI1-F1
#
_entry.id   AF-A0A3B0RKI1-F1
#
_cell.length_a   1.000
_cell.length_b   1.000
_cell.length_c   1.000
_cell.angle_alpha   90.00
_cell.angle_beta   90.00
_cell.angle_gamma   90.00
#
_symmetry.space_group_name_H-M   'P 1'
#
loop_
_entity.id
_entity.type
_entity.pdbx_description
1 polymer ?
#
loop_
_entity_poly.entity_id
_entity_poly.type
_entity_poly.pdbx_seq_one_letter_code
_entity_poly.pdbx_strand_id
1 'polypeptide(L)'
;QGDTGFLEWHVNWSSEGDAVMTSKDGARPEVKLLPKTRPDDFRLEMEHINDILDGKVTDSPISLERGLDTMMVIAAAYRSNIEKKVMRIDYSKGYTLEAIEAI
;
A
#
# COMPACT_ATOMS: atom_id res chain seq x y z
N GLN A 1 2.51 1.18 13.13
CA GLN A 1 2.78 1.34 14.57
C GLN A 1 3.68 0.20 15.01
N GLY A 2 4.73 0.48 15.80
CA GLY A 2 5.63 -0.52 16.36
C GLY A 2 5.57 -0.50 17.89
N ASP A 3 6.20 -1.49 18.53
CA ASP A 3 6.13 -1.66 19.99
C ASP A 3 6.80 -0.51 20.77
N THR A 4 7.76 0.18 20.14
CA THR A 4 8.56 1.26 20.74
C THR A 4 8.33 2.61 20.08
N GLY A 5 7.29 2.76 19.26
CA GLY A 5 7.05 4.03 18.57
C GLY A 5 6.16 3.92 17.35
N PHE A 6 6.15 4.98 16.55
CA PHE A 6 5.38 5.01 15.32
C PHE A 6 6.09 5.81 14.22
N LEU A 7 5.70 5.49 13.00
CA LEU A 7 5.87 6.31 11.82
C LEU A 7 4.47 6.49 11.23
N GLU A 8 4.09 7.73 11.01
CA GLU A 8 2.87 8.11 10.31
C GLU A 8 3.23 8.95 9.10
N TRP A 9 2.56 8.69 7.99
CA TRP A 9 2.65 9.52 6.81
C TRP A 9 1.28 10.16 6.56
N HIS A 10 1.28 11.48 6.51
CA HIS A 10 0.12 12.30 6.25
C HIS A 10 0.26 12.92 4.86
N VAL A 11 -0.56 12.43 3.93
CA VAL A 11 -0.59 12.91 2.54
C VAL A 11 -1.33 14.25 2.48
N ASN A 12 -0.77 15.22 1.77
CA ASN A 12 -1.29 16.59 1.62
C ASN A 12 -1.56 17.26 2.98
N TRP A 13 -0.60 17.15 3.90
CA TRP A 13 -0.69 17.72 5.25
C TRP A 13 -0.88 19.24 5.24
N SER A 14 -0.19 19.94 4.33
CA SER A 14 -0.33 21.39 4.16
C SER A 14 -0.05 21.81 2.71
N SER A 15 -0.10 23.12 2.44
CA SER A 15 0.35 23.68 1.15
C SER A 15 1.82 23.43 0.85
N GLU A 16 2.61 23.04 1.85
CA GLU A 16 4.04 22.71 1.71
C GLU A 16 4.28 21.24 1.33
N GLY A 17 3.24 20.39 1.30
CA GLY A 17 3.34 18.99 0.88
C GLY A 17 2.93 18.00 1.96
N ASP A 18 3.63 16.87 2.01
CA ASP A 18 3.36 15.78 2.94
C ASP A 18 4.09 15.97 4.27
N ALA A 19 3.64 15.26 5.30
CA ALA A 19 4.35 15.16 6.57
C ALA A 19 4.63 13.71 6.94
N VAL A 20 5.87 13.43 7.33
CA VAL A 20 6.25 12.19 8.03
C VAL A 20 6.44 12.52 9.49
N MET A 21 5.62 11.92 10.34
CA MET A 21 5.69 12.07 11.79
C MET A 21 6.28 10.81 12.39
N THR A 22 7.28 10.97 13.24
CA THR A 22 7.91 9.85 13.95
C THR A 22 7.97 10.11 15.43
N SER A 23 7.79 9.07 16.23
CA SER A 23 8.03 9.10 17.67
C SER A 23 8.65 7.78 18.08
N LYS A 24 9.57 7.86 19.05
CA LYS A 24 10.26 6.71 19.64
C LYS A 24 10.19 6.82 21.16
N ASP A 25 9.94 5.70 21.83
CA ASP A 25 9.94 5.56 23.29
C ASP A 25 9.07 6.60 24.01
N GLY A 26 7.93 6.98 23.41
CA GLY A 26 7.00 7.97 23.96
C GLY A 26 7.52 9.43 23.92
N ALA A 27 8.64 9.68 23.24
CA ALA A 27 9.14 11.03 23.02
C ALA A 27 8.16 11.87 22.19
N ARG A 28 8.26 13.19 22.31
CA ARG A 28 7.47 14.12 21.50
C ARG A 28 7.68 13.82 20.01
N PRO A 29 6.61 13.74 19.19
CA PRO A 29 6.76 13.45 17.77
C PRO A 29 7.59 14.50 17.04
N GLU A 30 8.51 14.03 16.21
CA GLU A 30 9.23 14.84 15.23
C GLU A 30 8.45 14.86 13.92
N VAL A 31 8.29 16.05 13.35
CA VAL A 31 7.59 16.25 12.08
C VAL A 31 8.60 16.65 11.02
N LYS A 32 8.71 15.83 9.97
CA LYS A 32 9.48 16.13 8.77
C LYS A 32 8.53 16.44 7.62
N LEU A 33 8.58 17.66 7.12
CA LEU A 33 7.86 18.05 5.91
C LEU A 33 8.59 17.52 4.67
N LEU A 34 7.83 16.99 3.72
CA LEU A 34 8.30 16.50 2.43
C LEU A 34 7.65 17.36 1.34
N PRO A 35 8.39 18.34 0.80
CA PRO A 35 7.90 19.17 -0.28
C PRO A 35 7.59 18.34 -1.52
N LYS A 36 6.38 18.48 -2.04
CA LYS A 36 5.97 17.85 -3.29
C LYS A 36 4.94 18.70 -4.02
N THR A 37 4.86 18.50 -5.32
CA THR A 37 3.76 19.01 -6.16
C THR A 37 2.79 17.89 -6.53
N ARG A 38 1.58 18.22 -6.98
CA ARG A 38 0.63 17.21 -7.47
C ARG A 38 1.16 16.40 -8.67
N PRO A 39 1.88 17.01 -9.64
CA PRO A 39 2.56 16.24 -10.68
C PRO A 39 3.57 15.21 -10.17
N ASP A 40 4.25 15.47 -9.05
CA ASP A 40 5.23 14.51 -8.49
C ASP A 40 4.59 13.18 -8.06
N ASP A 41 3.29 13.19 -7.74
CA ASP A 41 2.55 11.97 -7.39
C ASP A 41 2.47 10.96 -8.55
N PHE A 42 2.56 11.43 -9.80
CA PHE A 42 2.42 10.60 -11.01
C PHE A 42 3.68 10.52 -11.87
N ARG A 43 4.55 11.54 -11.81
CA ARG A 43 5.76 11.61 -12.65
C ARG A 43 6.64 10.38 -12.45
N LEU A 44 6.89 10.01 -11.20
CA LEU A 44 7.72 8.85 -10.86
C LEU A 44 7.09 7.53 -11.32
N GLU A 45 5.75 7.42 -11.30
CA GLU A 45 5.04 6.25 -11.82
C GLU A 45 5.21 6.12 -13.33
N MET A 46 5.12 7.23 -14.07
CA MET A 46 5.34 7.24 -15.52
C MET A 46 6.78 6.92 -15.89
N GLU A 47 7.75 7.47 -15.16
CA GLU A 47 9.18 7.14 -15.32
C GLU A 47 9.42 5.65 -15.06
N HIS A 48 8.82 5.10 -14.00
CA HIS A 48 8.90 3.67 -13.67
C HIS A 48 8.32 2.78 -14.77
N ILE A 49 7.16 3.14 -15.34
CA ILE A 49 6.58 2.41 -16.48
C ILE A 49 7.53 2.44 -17.69
N ASN A 50 8.14 3.59 -17.97
CA ASN A 50 9.13 3.67 -19.06
C ASN A 50 10.35 2.77 -18.79
N ASP A 51 10.84 2.72 -17.55
CA ASP A 51 11.96 1.84 -17.18
C ASP A 51 11.62 0.35 -17.30
N ILE A 52 10.35 -0.05 -17.10
CA ILE A 52 9.87 -1.40 -17.41
C ILE A 52 9.95 -1.66 -18.92
N LEU A 53 9.47 -0.73 -19.75
CA LEU A 53 9.46 -0.87 -21.21
C LEU A 53 10.90 -0.94 -21.77
N ASP A 54 11.83 -0.21 -21.16
CA ASP A 54 13.26 -0.25 -21.49
C ASP A 54 13.97 -1.51 -20.96
N GLY A 55 13.28 -2.37 -20.21
CA GLY A 55 13.83 -3.59 -19.62
C GLY A 55 14.80 -3.34 -18.45
N LYS A 56 14.82 -2.13 -17.87
CA LYS A 56 15.65 -1.79 -16.70
C LYS A 56 15.04 -2.32 -15.40
N VAL A 57 13.71 -2.49 -15.39
CA VAL A 57 12.96 -3.01 -14.25
C VAL A 57 12.21 -4.28 -14.68
N THR A 58 12.45 -5.37 -13.98
CA THR A 58 11.79 -6.66 -14.23
C THR A 58 10.78 -7.03 -13.13
N ASP A 59 10.93 -6.49 -11.93
CA ASP A 59 10.00 -6.66 -10.81
C ASP A 59 9.42 -5.30 -10.43
N SER A 60 8.14 -5.09 -10.76
CA SER A 60 7.48 -3.81 -10.57
C SER A 60 6.64 -3.84 -9.29
N PRO A 61 6.80 -2.87 -8.36
CA PRO A 61 5.92 -2.76 -7.19
C PRO A 61 4.47 -2.43 -7.56
N ILE A 62 4.21 -1.98 -8.80
CA ILE A 62 2.89 -1.67 -9.34
C ILE A 62 2.48 -2.66 -10.44
N SER A 63 2.99 -3.90 -10.40
CA SER A 63 2.61 -4.93 -11.36
C SER A 63 1.12 -5.29 -11.27
N LEU A 64 0.60 -5.92 -12.32
CA LEU A 64 -0.78 -6.40 -12.34
C LEU A 64 -1.04 -7.40 -11.20
N GLU A 65 -0.09 -8.29 -10.93
CA GLU A 65 -0.16 -9.29 -9.86
C GLU A 65 -0.30 -8.63 -8.49
N ARG A 66 0.42 -7.52 -8.21
CA ARG A 66 0.26 -6.75 -6.97
C ARG A 66 -1.14 -6.12 -6.86
N GLY A 67 -1.68 -5.67 -7.99
CA GLY A 67 -3.06 -5.20 -8.08
C GLY A 67 -4.07 -6.32 -7.77
N LEU A 68 -3.85 -7.52 -8.31
CA LEU A 68 -4.71 -8.68 -8.07
C LEU A 68 -4.61 -9.19 -6.61
N ASP A 69 -3.41 -9.22 -6.02
CA ASP A 69 -3.20 -9.52 -4.59
C ASP A 69 -4.05 -8.58 -3.71
N THR A 70 -4.03 -7.27 -4.03
CA THR A 70 -4.83 -6.27 -3.33
C THR A 70 -6.32 -6.55 -3.47
N MET A 71 -6.79 -6.87 -4.68
CA MET A 71 -8.20 -7.18 -4.92
C MET A 71 -8.66 -8.44 -4.19
N MET A 72 -7.79 -9.45 -4.03
CA MET A 72 -8.09 -10.65 -3.24
C MET A 72 -8.31 -10.32 -1.76
N VAL A 73 -7.49 -9.44 -1.18
CA VAL A 73 -7.67 -8.98 0.21
C VAL A 73 -8.98 -8.21 0.37
N ILE A 74 -9.30 -7.32 -0.58
CA ILE A 74 -10.57 -6.57 -0.57
C ILE A 74 -11.75 -7.55 -0.66
N ALA A 75 -11.75 -8.48 -1.61
CA ALA A 75 -12.82 -9.45 -1.79
C ALA A 75 -13.01 -10.34 -0.54
N ALA A 76 -11.90 -10.78 0.08
CA ALA A 76 -11.95 -11.56 1.31
C ALA A 76 -12.52 -10.75 2.48
N ALA A 77 -12.19 -9.46 2.60
CA ALA A 77 -12.75 -8.57 3.62
C ALA A 77 -14.27 -8.36 3.44
N TYR A 78 -14.73 -8.17 2.20
CA TYR A 78 -16.16 -8.08 1.88
C TYR A 78 -16.89 -9.37 2.26
N ARG A 79 -16.36 -10.53 1.86
CA ARG A 79 -16.95 -11.83 2.18
C ARG A 79 -16.95 -12.12 3.68
N SER A 80 -15.85 -11.80 4.37
CA SER A 80 -15.73 -11.89 5.83
C SER A 80 -16.83 -11.08 6.52
N ASN A 81 -17.07 -9.84 6.07
CA ASN A 81 -18.11 -9.00 6.63
C ASN A 81 -19.52 -9.53 6.38
N ILE A 82 -19.80 -10.10 5.21
CA ILE A 82 -21.10 -10.67 4.87
C ILE A 82 -21.36 -11.93 5.69
N GLU A 83 -20.40 -12.85 5.73
CA GLU A 83 -20.56 -14.17 6.37
C GLU A 83 -20.26 -14.16 7.87
N LYS A 84 -19.69 -13.06 8.39
CA LYS A 84 -19.26 -12.92 9.79
C LYS A 84 -18.26 -13.99 10.22
N LYS A 85 -17.38 -14.38 9.31
CA LYS A 85 -16.31 -15.37 9.53
C LYS A 85 -14.96 -14.82 9.11
N VAL A 86 -13.91 -15.37 9.69
CA VAL A 86 -12.55 -15.12 9.22
C VAL A 86 -12.36 -15.83 7.89
N MET A 87 -11.75 -15.15 6.93
CA MET A 87 -11.46 -15.69 5.61
C MET A 87 -9.96 -15.94 5.45
N ARG A 88 -9.60 -17.04 4.78
CA ARG A 88 -8.27 -17.33 4.26
C ARG A 88 -8.29 -17.20 2.74
N ILE A 89 -7.19 -16.70 2.18
CA ILE A 89 -6.95 -16.66 0.73
C ILE A 89 -5.94 -17.77 0.40
N ASP A 90 -6.34 -18.73 -0.43
CA ASP A 90 -5.47 -19.76 -0.98
C ASP A 90 -4.93 -19.32 -2.35
N TYR A 91 -3.79 -18.64 -2.34
CA TYR A 91 -3.14 -18.14 -3.57
C TYR A 91 -2.75 -19.26 -4.56
N SER A 92 -2.71 -20.54 -4.15
CA SER A 92 -2.46 -21.64 -5.08
C SER A 92 -3.60 -21.88 -6.07
N LYS A 93 -4.80 -21.38 -5.77
CA LYS A 93 -5.99 -21.41 -6.64
C LYS A 93 -6.06 -20.24 -7.62
N GLY A 94 -5.07 -19.34 -7.59
CA GLY A 94 -5.02 -18.14 -8.41
C GLY A 94 -5.97 -17.04 -7.92
N TYR A 95 -6.17 -16.02 -8.77
CA TYR A 95 -6.94 -14.82 -8.46
C TYR A 95 -8.44 -15.01 -8.73
N THR A 96 -9.10 -15.93 -8.01
CA THR A 96 -10.53 -16.22 -8.16
C THR A 96 -11.26 -16.20 -6.82
N LEU A 97 -12.60 -16.08 -6.84
CA LEU A 97 -13.39 -16.05 -5.61
C LEU A 97 -13.38 -17.39 -4.85
N GLU A 98 -13.16 -18.49 -5.57
CA GLU A 98 -13.02 -19.85 -5.01
C GLU A 98 -11.74 -20.01 -4.18
N ALA A 99 -10.76 -19.12 -4.36
CA ALA A 99 -9.56 -19.06 -3.51
C ALA A 99 -9.87 -18.53 -2.09
N ILE A 100 -11.05 -17.96 -1.85
CA ILE A 100 -11.43 -17.38 -0.56
C ILE A 100 -12.30 -18.38 0.21
N GLU A 101 -11.85 -18.78 1.39
CA GLU A 101 -12.47 -19.81 2.21
C GLU A 101 -12.64 -19.35 3.66
N ALA A 102 -13.74 -19.75 4.31
CA ALA A 102 -13.88 -19.54 5.74
C ALA A 102 -12.92 -20.45 6.53
N ILE A 103 -12.36 -19.91 7.62
CA ILE A 103 -11.57 -20.66 8.61
C ILE A 103 -12.49 -21.30 9.65
#